data_AF-X1BYX8-F1
#
_entry.id   AF-X1BYX8-F1
#
_cell.length_a   1.000
_cell.length_b   1.000
_cell.length_c   1.000
_cell.angle_alpha   90.00
_cell.angle_beta   90.00
_cell.angle_gamma   90.00
#
_symmetry.space_group_name_H-M   'P 1'
#
loop_
_entity.id
_entity.type
_entity.pdbx_description
1 polymer ?
#
loop_
_entity_poly.entity_id
_entity_poly.type
_entity_poly.pdbx_seq_one_letter_code
_entity_poly.pdbx_strand_id
1 'polypeptide(L)'
;MKKRKMYQKIQAFKKQGYCRNEIASRLGIDPQTAAKYYLMNEREFRAYQQKQMFRDKALQEHEKDILQVYEKNEFKKLNMSAVYD
;
A
#
# COMPACT_ATOMS: atom_id res chain seq x y z
N MET A 1 -0.33 -0.45 12.54
CA MET A 1 0.03 -1.87 12.74
C MET A 1 0.78 -2.40 11.50
N LYS A 2 1.86 -3.18 11.63
CA LYS A 2 2.54 -3.77 10.44
C LYS A 2 1.59 -4.74 9.71
N LYS A 3 1.53 -4.71 8.37
CA LYS A 3 0.59 -5.49 7.52
C LYS A 3 0.54 -6.99 7.87
N ARG A 4 1.68 -7.61 8.19
CA ARG A 4 1.78 -9.01 8.63
C ARG A 4 1.04 -9.30 9.94
N LYS A 5 1.19 -8.42 10.95
CA LYS A 5 0.48 -8.55 12.23
C LYS A 5 -1.04 -8.40 12.03
N MET A 6 -1.45 -7.52 11.11
CA MET A 6 -2.87 -7.35 10.77
C MET A 6 -3.46 -8.61 10.14
N TYR A 7 -2.79 -9.16 9.12
CA TYR A 7 -3.17 -10.41 8.48
C TYR A 7 -3.30 -11.56 9.49
N GLN A 8 -2.31 -11.74 10.36
CA GLN A 8 -2.32 -12.78 11.40
C GLN A 8 -3.51 -12.63 12.36
N LYS A 9 -3.82 -11.42 12.82
CA LYS A 9 -4.98 -11.16 13.69
C LYS A 9 -6.30 -11.50 12.99
N ILE A 10 -6.47 -11.07 11.75
CA ILE A 10 -7.69 -11.35 10.96
C ILE A 10 -7.86 -12.85 10.74
N GLN A 11 -6.78 -13.57 10.41
CA GLN A 11 -6.82 -15.03 10.24
C GLN A 11 -7.10 -15.77 11.56
N ALA A 12 -6.58 -15.28 12.69
CA ALA A 12 -6.90 -15.83 14.00
C ALA A 12 -8.39 -15.70 14.33
N PHE A 13 -8.98 -14.52 14.09
CA PHE A 13 -10.43 -14.34 14.27
C PHE A 13 -11.25 -15.18 13.29
N LYS A 14 -10.83 -15.30 12.03
CA LYS A 14 -11.48 -16.19 11.05
C LYS A 14 -11.52 -17.64 11.55
N LYS A 15 -10.41 -18.15 12.10
CA LYS A 15 -10.34 -19.50 12.69
C LYS A 15 -11.25 -19.67 13.91
N GLN A 16 -11.57 -18.58 14.61
CA GLN A 16 -12.51 -18.57 15.73
C GLN A 16 -13.97 -18.41 15.26
N GLY A 17 -14.25 -18.33 13.95
CA GLY A 17 -15.60 -18.27 13.40
C GLY A 17 -16.17 -16.87 13.16
N TYR A 18 -15.42 -15.80 13.46
CA TYR A 18 -15.90 -14.44 13.24
C TYR A 18 -16.01 -14.10 11.76
N CYS A 19 -17.05 -13.37 11.37
CA CYS A 19 -17.19 -12.82 10.03
C CYS A 19 -16.35 -11.54 9.86
N ARG A 20 -16.10 -11.14 8.60
CA ARG A 20 -15.29 -9.96 8.26
C ARG A 20 -15.81 -8.65 8.88
N ASN A 21 -17.12 -8.49 9.07
CA ASN A 21 -17.71 -7.28 9.63
C ASN A 21 -17.46 -7.16 11.14
N GLU A 22 -17.59 -8.28 11.86
CA GLU A 22 -17.26 -8.36 13.28
C GLU A 22 -15.77 -8.09 13.52
N ILE A 23 -14.92 -8.64 12.64
CA ILE A 23 -13.47 -8.43 12.70
C ILE A 23 -13.13 -6.96 12.47
N ALA A 24 -13.74 -6.31 11.47
CA ALA A 24 -13.54 -4.88 11.21
C ALA A 24 -13.90 -4.03 12.43
N SER A 25 -15.05 -4.30 13.03
CA SER A 25 -15.56 -3.60 14.21
C SER A 25 -14.66 -3.83 15.43
N ARG A 26 -14.28 -5.07 15.73
CA ARG A 26 -13.42 -5.41 16.87
C ARG A 26 -11.99 -4.88 16.75
N LEU A 27 -11.44 -4.89 15.54
CA LEU A 27 -10.08 -4.41 15.31
C LEU A 27 -10.03 -2.88 15.07
N GLY A 28 -11.17 -2.22 14.89
CA GLY A 28 -11.24 -0.80 14.55
C GLY A 28 -10.55 -0.51 13.21
N ILE A 29 -10.72 -1.39 12.23
CA ILE A 29 -10.09 -1.27 10.90
C ILE A 29 -11.13 -1.06 9.82
N ASP A 30 -10.68 -0.49 8.71
CA ASP A 30 -11.47 -0.36 7.50
C ASP A 30 -12.06 -1.72 7.05
N PRO A 31 -13.38 -1.79 6.75
CA PRO A 31 -14.04 -3.02 6.32
C PRO A 31 -13.43 -3.64 5.06
N GLN A 32 -12.90 -2.84 4.12
CA GLN A 32 -12.26 -3.38 2.92
C GLN A 32 -10.95 -4.08 3.28
N THR A 33 -10.18 -3.55 4.22
CA THR A 33 -8.97 -4.17 4.75
C THR A 33 -9.28 -5.50 5.44
N ALA A 34 -10.33 -5.54 6.26
CA ALA A 34 -10.81 -6.77 6.88
C ALA A 34 -11.21 -7.81 5.81
N ALA A 35 -12.04 -7.41 4.85
CA ALA A 35 -12.50 -8.28 3.76
C ALA A 35 -11.33 -8.84 2.92
N LYS A 36 -10.39 -7.98 2.54
CA LYS A 36 -9.21 -8.34 1.74
C LYS A 36 -8.40 -9.43 2.42
N TYR A 37 -8.00 -9.22 3.68
CA TYR A 37 -7.14 -10.17 4.38
C TYR A 37 -7.89 -11.39 4.91
N TYR A 38 -9.22 -11.32 5.06
CA TYR A 38 -10.06 -12.45 5.41
C TYR A 38 -10.14 -13.50 4.29
N LEU A 39 -10.24 -13.05 3.04
CA LEU A 39 -10.30 -13.90 1.85
C LEU A 39 -8.92 -14.44 1.44
N MET A 40 -7.85 -13.69 1.74
CA MET A 40 -6.50 -14.01 1.33
C MET A 40 -5.90 -15.19 2.10
N ASN A 41 -5.35 -16.17 1.39
CA ASN A 41 -4.57 -17.25 1.99
C ASN A 41 -3.09 -16.84 2.20
N GLU A 42 -2.31 -17.70 2.87
CA GLU A 42 -0.93 -17.33 3.25
C GLU A 42 -0.02 -17.14 2.03
N ARG A 43 -0.18 -17.95 0.97
CA ARG A 43 0.60 -17.85 -0.26
C ARG A 43 0.32 -16.52 -0.97
N GLU A 44 -0.95 -16.14 -1.08
CA GLU A 44 -1.38 -14.87 -1.65
C GLU A 44 -0.88 -13.68 -0.82
N PHE A 45 -0.90 -13.80 0.52
CA PHE A 45 -0.38 -12.77 1.40
C PHE A 45 1.12 -12.56 1.23
N ARG A 46 1.90 -13.64 1.11
CA ARG A 46 3.34 -13.57 0.84
C ARG A 46 3.62 -12.89 -0.51
N ALA A 47 2.89 -13.26 -1.56
CA ALA A 47 3.02 -12.63 -2.88
C ALA A 47 2.63 -11.14 -2.84
N TYR A 48 1.54 -10.79 -2.16
CA TYR A 48 1.14 -9.40 -1.94
C TYR A 48 2.21 -8.60 -1.20
N GLN A 49 2.83 -9.19 -0.17
CA GLN A 49 3.90 -8.55 0.59
C GLN A 49 5.14 -8.29 -0.27
N GLN A 50 5.55 -9.26 -1.09
CA GLN A 50 6.68 -9.11 -2.01
C GLN A 50 6.41 -8.01 -3.04
N LYS A 51 5.26 -8.01 -3.72
CA LYS A 51 4.87 -6.95 -4.67
C LYS A 51 4.90 -5.54 -4.06
N GLN A 52 4.61 -5.43 -2.77
CA GLN A 52 4.63 -4.14 -2.07
C GLN A 52 6.04 -3.71 -1.66
N MET A 53 6.98 -4.64 -1.49
CA MET A 53 8.40 -4.35 -1.26
C MET A 53 9.08 -3.89 -2.55
N PHE A 54 8.73 -4.52 -3.68
CA PHE A 54 9.21 -4.18 -5.02
C PHE A 54 8.23 -3.27 -5.75
N ARG A 55 7.83 -2.15 -5.13
CA ARG A 55 7.21 -1.09 -5.93
C ARG A 55 8.28 -0.58 -6.88
N ASP A 56 8.12 -0.84 -8.17
CA ASP A 56 8.96 -0.28 -9.22
C ASP A 56 9.02 1.23 -9.01
N LYS A 57 10.17 1.71 -8.56
CA LYS A 57 10.48 3.12 -8.57
C LYS A 57 11.06 3.43 -9.92
N ALA A 58 10.24 3.32 -10.97
CA ALA A 58 10.64 3.56 -12.35
C ALA A 58 11.30 4.95 -12.53
N LEU A 59 10.97 5.90 -11.64
CA LEU A 59 11.52 7.24 -11.64
C LEU A 59 12.77 7.42 -10.75
N GLN A 60 13.22 6.39 -10.03
CA GLN A 60 14.40 6.50 -9.16
C GLN A 60 15.68 6.74 -9.97
N GLU A 61 15.79 6.16 -11.16
CA GLU A 61 16.94 6.42 -12.04
C GLU A 61 16.98 7.89 -12.51
N HIS A 62 15.82 8.52 -12.62
CA HIS A 62 15.66 9.92 -13.01
C HIS A 62 15.61 10.89 -11.81
N GLU A 63 15.85 10.42 -10.59
CA GLU A 63 15.71 11.22 -9.37
C GLU A 63 16.53 12.51 -9.43
N LYS A 64 17.80 12.41 -9.87
CA LYS A 64 18.69 13.57 -10.00
C LYS A 64 18.18 14.57 -11.03
N ASP A 65 17.73 14.07 -12.18
CA ASP A 65 17.24 14.92 -13.28
C ASP A 65 15.97 15.65 -12.87
N ILE A 66 15.04 14.94 -12.21
CA ILE A 66 13.81 15.52 -11.66
C ILE A 66 14.14 16.61 -10.65
N LEU A 67 15.04 16.35 -9.69
CA LEU A 67 15.43 17.33 -8.68
C LEU A 67 16.10 18.56 -9.30
N GLN A 68 16.93 18.38 -10.32
CA GLN A 68 17.57 19.49 -11.03
C GLN A 68 16.55 20.39 -11.73
N VAL A 69 15.50 19.83 -12.33
CA VAL A 69 14.42 20.62 -12.94
C VAL A 69 13.70 21.47 -11.90
N TYR A 70 13.41 20.91 -10.72
CA TYR A 70 12.81 21.66 -9.63
C TYR A 70 13.73 22.76 -9.08
N GLU A 71 15.03 22.47 -8.92
CA GLU A 71 16.03 23.44 -8.48
C GLU A 71 16.09 24.65 -9.43
N LYS A 72 16.19 24.40 -10.75
CA LYS A 72 16.15 25.45 -11.78
C LYS A 72 14.84 26.24 -11.80
N ASN A 73 13.74 25.62 -11.35
CA ASN A 73 12.43 26.26 -11.25
C ASN A 73 12.17 26.91 -9.88
N GLU A 74 13.20 27.10 -9.05
CA GLU A 74 13.07 27.67 -7.69
C GLU A 74 12.04 26.92 -6.83
N PHE A 75 11.91 25.61 -7.06
CA PHE A 75 10.94 24.72 -6.40
C PHE A 75 9.48 25.15 -6.55
N LYS A 76 9.14 25.97 -7.55
CA LYS A 76 7.76 26.33 -7.86
C LYS A 76 7.02 25.10 -8.41
N LYS A 77 5.71 25.06 -8.19
CA LYS A 77 4.85 23.98 -8.71
C LYS A 77 4.90 23.99 -10.24
N LEU A 78 5.38 22.90 -10.84
CA LEU A 78 5.38 22.72 -12.28
C LEU A 78 3.97 22.31 -12.74
N ASN A 79 3.45 23.02 -13.74
CA ASN A 79 2.27 22.55 -14.45
C ASN A 79 2.73 21.57 -15.53
N MET A 80 2.42 20.28 -15.36
CA MET A 80 2.88 19.21 -16.25
C MET A 80 2.49 19.41 -17.72
N SER A 81 1.41 20.15 -18.01
CA SER A 81 1.00 20.44 -19.38
C SER A 81 1.96 21.38 -20.11
N ALA A 82 2.66 22.26 -19.40
CA ALA A 82 3.54 23.27 -19.99
C ALA A 82 5.01 22.82 -20.14
N VAL A 83 5.32 21.56 -19.82
CA VAL A 83 6.69 21.01 -19.90
C VAL A 83 6.99 20.43 -21.29
N TYR A 84 5.95 20.16 -22.09
CA TYR A 84 6.05 19.52 -23.41
C TYR A 84 5.53 20.37 -24.58
N ASP A 85 5.01 21.57 -24.30
CA ASP A 85 4.65 22.61 -25.30
C ASP A 85 5.84 23.54 -25.52
#